data_AF-A0A4D7AT97-F1
#
_entry.id   AF-A0A4D7AT97-F1
#
_cell.length_a   1.000
_cell.length_b   1.000
_cell.length_c   1.000
_cell.angle_alpha   90.00
_cell.angle_beta   90.00
_cell.angle_gamma   90.00
#
_symmetry.space_group_name_H-M   'P 1'
#
loop_
_entity.id
_entity.type
_entity.pdbx_description
1 polymer ?
#
loop_
_entity_poly.entity_id
_entity_poly.type
_entity_poly.pdbx_seq_one_letter_code
_entity_poly.pdbx_strand_id
1 'polypeptide(L)'
;MKEYIERAEALDICQKEYEDRLRMADYCGDTVAWNIGGAIKGIPAADVAPVRHGRWNPEIHHTYIPVEYDQNGDPILHEYTSFRCSLCGREELKEEPYCHCGARMGKEADHEVSE
;
A
#
# COMPACT_ATOMS: atom_id res chain seq x y z
N MET A 1 -0.33 -3.96 -7.92
CA MET A 1 0.87 -4.81 -8.06
C MET A 1 1.36 -5.12 -6.65
N LYS A 2 1.70 -6.38 -6.32
CA LYS A 2 2.32 -6.68 -5.02
C LYS A 2 3.74 -6.13 -5.06
N GLU A 3 4.16 -5.38 -4.04
CA GLU A 3 5.56 -4.91 -3.90
C GLU A 3 6.48 -6.01 -3.32
N TYR A 4 5.97 -7.22 -3.12
CA TYR A 4 6.72 -8.36 -2.59
C TYR A 4 6.74 -9.53 -3.58
N ILE A 5 7.85 -10.27 -3.57
CA ILE A 5 8.08 -11.47 -4.38
C ILE A 5 7.71 -12.70 -3.54
N GLU A 6 6.97 -13.65 -4.12
CA GLU A 6 6.67 -14.89 -3.42
C GLU A 6 7.96 -15.72 -3.28
N ARG A 7 8.21 -16.28 -2.09
CA ARG A 7 9.44 -17.04 -1.82
C ARG A 7 9.66 -18.18 -2.82
N ALA A 8 8.57 -18.83 -3.25
CA ALA A 8 8.62 -19.90 -4.24
C ALA A 8 9.11 -19.40 -5.60
N GLU A 9 8.67 -18.22 -6.05
CA GLU A 9 9.11 -17.60 -7.31
C GLU A 9 10.60 -17.27 -7.26
N ALA A 10 11.07 -16.72 -6.13
CA ALA A 10 12.51 -16.45 -5.96
C ALA A 10 13.36 -17.72 -5.99
N LEU A 11 12.87 -18.82 -5.41
CA LEU A 11 13.55 -20.11 -5.42
C LEU A 11 13.53 -20.79 -6.80
N ASP A 12 12.44 -20.65 -7.55
CA ASP A 12 12.32 -21.17 -8.92
C ASP A 12 13.34 -20.52 -9.86
N ILE A 13 13.52 -19.20 -9.75
CA ILE A 13 14.55 -18.46 -10.48
C ILE A 13 15.95 -19.00 -10.14
N CYS A 14 16.24 -19.21 -8.86
CA CYS A 14 17.54 -19.75 -8.44
C CYS A 14 17.78 -21.17 -8.95
N GLN A 15 16.74 -22.02 -8.93
CA GLN A 15 16.81 -23.39 -9.41
C GLN A 15 17.06 -23.44 -10.92
N LYS A 16 16.36 -22.59 -11.69
CA LYS A 16 16.54 -22.49 -13.13
C LYS A 16 17.94 -22.02 -13.50
N GLU A 17 18.44 -20.98 -12.84
CA GLU A 17 19.81 -20.50 -13.08
C GLU A 17 20.84 -21.57 -12.74
N TYR A 18 20.65 -22.31 -11.64
CA TYR A 18 21.51 -23.44 -11.28
C TYR A 18 21.56 -24.51 -12.39
N GLU A 19 20.40 -24.92 -12.90
CA GLU A 19 20.31 -25.91 -13.98
C GLU A 19 20.94 -25.44 -15.29
N ASP A 20 20.75 -24.17 -15.65
CA ASP A 20 21.34 -23.60 -16.86
C ASP A 20 22.87 -23.48 -16.76
N ARG A 21 23.40 -23.09 -15.59
CA ARG A 21 24.85 -23.05 -15.33
C ARG A 21 25.49 -24.44 -15.33
N LEU A 22 24.79 -25.43 -14.77
CA LEU A 22 25.20 -26.83 -14.84
C LEU A 22 25.29 -27.31 -16.29
N ARG A 23 24.31 -27.01 -17.14
CA ARG A 23 24.32 -27.36 -18.56
C ARG A 23 25.49 -26.74 -19.32
N MET A 24 25.92 -25.55 -18.92
CA MET A 24 27.06 -24.84 -19.50
C MET A 24 28.41 -25.25 -18.90
N ALA A 25 28.42 -26.16 -17.91
CA ALA A 25 29.59 -26.52 -17.11
C ALA A 25 30.28 -25.28 -16.47
N ASP A 26 29.50 -24.25 -16.15
CA ASP A 26 29.93 -23.05 -15.44
C ASP A 26 29.84 -23.29 -13.93
N TYR A 27 30.84 -23.97 -13.40
CA TYR A 27 30.94 -24.36 -11.98
C TYR A 27 31.12 -23.18 -11.01
N CYS A 28 31.37 -21.97 -11.52
CA CYS A 28 31.37 -20.77 -10.68
C CYS A 28 29.93 -20.25 -10.54
N GLY A 29 29.20 -20.19 -11.66
CA GLY A 29 27.82 -19.73 -11.67
C GLY A 29 26.83 -20.68 -10.98
N ASP A 30 27.01 -22.00 -11.08
CA ASP A 30 26.12 -22.97 -10.42
C ASP A 30 26.19 -22.86 -8.89
N THR A 31 27.38 -22.71 -8.33
CA THR A 31 27.65 -22.60 -6.90
C THR A 31 27.06 -21.30 -6.35
N VAL A 32 27.10 -20.21 -7.13
CA VAL A 32 26.48 -18.93 -6.76
C VAL A 32 24.95 -19.05 -6.72
N ALA A 33 24.32 -19.65 -7.73
CA ALA A 33 22.87 -19.84 -7.78
C ALA A 33 22.39 -20.74 -6.61
N TRP A 34 23.12 -21.82 -6.32
CA TRP A 34 22.85 -22.70 -5.19
C TRP A 34 22.94 -21.98 -3.84
N ASN A 35 24.00 -21.19 -3.62
CA ASN A 35 24.21 -20.45 -2.37
C ASN A 35 23.14 -19.38 -2.14
N ILE A 36 22.72 -18.66 -3.19
CA ILE A 36 21.65 -17.66 -3.10
C ILE A 36 20.32 -18.34 -2.73
N GLY A 37 19.98 -19.45 -3.38
CA GLY A 37 18.79 -20.24 -3.04
C GLY A 37 18.83 -20.75 -1.58
N GLY A 38 20.01 -21.18 -1.11
CA GLY A 38 20.25 -21.54 0.29
C GLY A 38 20.04 -20.37 1.26
N ALA A 39 20.56 -19.19 0.95
CA ALA A 39 20.37 -17.99 1.75
C ALA A 39 18.88 -17.61 1.85
N ILE A 40 18.14 -17.64 0.75
CA ILE A 40 16.69 -17.38 0.72
C ILE A 40 15.93 -18.41 1.58
N LYS A 41 16.37 -19.68 1.61
CA LYS A 41 15.83 -20.72 2.50
C LYS A 41 16.11 -20.46 3.99
N GLY A 42 17.20 -19.75 4.30
CA GLY A 42 17.56 -19.36 5.67
C GLY A 42 16.86 -18.12 6.20
N ILE A 43 16.34 -17.24 5.33
CA ILE A 43 15.61 -16.04 5.75
C ILE A 43 14.24 -16.44 6.34
N PRO A 44 13.87 -16.00 7.55
CA PRO A 44 12.56 -16.26 8.13
C PRO A 44 11.46 -15.60 7.28
N ALA A 45 10.30 -16.25 7.20
CA ALA A 45 9.14 -15.67 6.54
C ALA A 45 8.74 -14.38 7.28
N ALA A 46 8.66 -13.27 6.55
CA ALA A 46 8.13 -12.03 7.10
C ALA A 46 6.61 -12.17 7.28
N ASP A 47 6.10 -11.83 8.46
CA ASP A 47 4.66 -11.72 8.69
C ASP A 47 4.17 -10.38 8.12
N VAL A 48 3.89 -10.38 6.82
CA VAL A 48 3.48 -9.19 6.07
C VAL A 48 2.11 -9.40 5.46
N ALA A 49 1.21 -8.45 5.71
CA ALA A 49 -0.07 -8.38 5.01
C ALA A 49 0.10 -7.57 3.71
N PRO A 50 -0.64 -7.89 2.64
CA PRO A 50 -0.69 -7.03 1.46
C PRO A 50 -1.11 -5.61 1.84
N VAL A 51 -0.47 -4.61 1.24
CA VAL A 51 -0.91 -3.21 1.37
C VAL A 51 -2.34 -3.12 0.86
N ARG A 52 -3.25 -2.71 1.74
CA ARG A 52 -4.64 -2.46 1.36
C ARG A 52 -4.72 -1.06 0.78
N HIS A 53 -5.41 -0.90 -0.33
CA HIS A 53 -5.64 0.41 -0.94
C HIS A 53 -7.06 0.85 -0.66
N GLY A 54 -7.20 2.07 -0.13
CA GLY A 54 -8.49 2.69 0.15
C GLY A 54 -8.58 4.07 -0.50
N ARG A 55 -9.80 4.60 -0.50
CA ARG A 55 -10.08 6.00 -0.84
C ARG A 55 -10.75 6.73 0.30
N TRP A 56 -10.46 8.02 0.40
CA TRP A 56 -11.19 8.96 1.24
C TRP A 56 -12.45 9.39 0.51
N ASN A 57 -13.61 9.22 1.15
CA ASN A 57 -14.87 9.74 0.65
C ASN A 57 -15.17 11.05 1.41
N PRO A 58 -15.27 12.20 0.72
CA PRO A 58 -15.57 13.47 1.37
C PRO A 58 -17.03 13.50 1.84
N GLU A 59 -17.26 13.96 3.07
CA GLU A 59 -18.58 14.15 3.67
C GLU A 59 -18.68 15.55 4.25
N ILE A 60 -19.76 16.26 3.92
CA ILE A 60 -20.00 17.62 4.39
C ILE A 60 -20.80 17.54 5.69
N HIS A 61 -20.29 18.20 6.72
CA HIS A 61 -20.91 18.31 8.03
C HIS A 61 -21.10 19.77 8.41
N HIS A 62 -22.02 19.98 9.35
CA HIS A 62 -22.32 21.30 9.88
C HIS A 62 -22.14 21.28 11.40
N THR A 63 -21.55 22.35 11.93
CA THR A 63 -21.32 22.51 13.36
C THR A 63 -21.53 23.96 13.78
N TYR A 64 -21.96 24.19 15.02
CA TYR A 64 -22.02 25.52 15.63
C TYR A 64 -20.72 25.85 16.40
N ILE A 65 -19.64 25.10 16.17
CA ILE A 65 -18.37 25.24 16.90
C ILE A 65 -17.27 25.69 15.91
N PRO A 66 -16.48 26.74 16.22
CA PRO A 66 -16.63 27.63 17.38
C PRO A 66 -17.97 28.38 17.35
N VAL A 67 -18.51 28.74 18.53
CA VAL A 67 -19.79 29.46 18.57
C VAL A 67 -19.52 30.91 18.21
N GLU A 68 -19.91 31.28 17.00
CA GLU A 68 -19.90 32.65 16.50
C GLU A 68 -21.33 33.17 16.32
N TYR A 69 -21.51 34.48 16.40
CA TYR A 69 -22.81 35.13 16.26
C TYR A 69 -22.76 36.15 15.12
N ASP A 70 -23.82 36.20 14.31
CA ASP A 70 -23.96 37.20 13.27
C ASP A 70 -24.30 38.60 13.83
N GLN A 71 -24.49 39.58 12.95
CA GLN A 71 -24.86 40.95 13.33
C GLN A 71 -26.23 41.08 14.04
N ASN A 72 -27.09 40.06 13.95
CA ASN A 72 -28.39 40.00 14.61
C ASN A 72 -28.33 39.24 15.95
N GLY A 73 -27.19 38.60 16.26
CA GLY A 73 -27.01 37.77 17.45
C GLY A 73 -27.42 36.31 17.26
N ASP A 74 -27.61 35.85 16.03
CA ASP A 74 -27.95 34.45 15.73
C ASP A 74 -26.68 33.58 15.59
N PRO A 75 -26.66 32.34 16.12
CA PRO A 75 -25.51 31.45 16.00
C PRO A 75 -25.19 31.10 14.54
N ILE A 76 -23.92 31.22 14.16
CA ILE A 76 -23.44 30.90 12.82
C ILE A 76 -23.23 29.38 12.70
N LEU A 77 -23.76 28.80 11.62
CA LEU A 77 -23.54 27.41 11.26
C LEU A 77 -22.29 27.30 10.37
N HIS A 78 -21.26 26.62 10.87
CA HIS A 78 -20.02 26.38 10.14
C HIS A 78 -20.10 25.05 9.37
N GLU A 79 -19.76 25.11 8.08
CA GLU A 79 -19.59 23.93 7.24
C GLU A 79 -18.14 23.42 7.34
N TYR A 80 -17.95 22.11 7.50
CA TYR A 80 -16.63 21.48 7.38
C TYR A 80 -16.74 20.15 6.64
N THR A 81 -15.66 19.79 5.94
CA THR A 81 -15.56 18.49 5.26
C THR A 81 -14.78 17.51 6.12
N SER A 82 -15.33 16.31 6.31
CA SER A 82 -14.61 15.15 6.84
C SER A 82 -14.35 14.16 5.71
N PHE A 83 -13.39 13.26 5.91
CA PHE A 83 -12.99 12.25 4.94
C PHE A 83 -13.19 10.87 5.57
N ARG A 84 -14.20 10.14 5.09
CA ARG A 84 -14.49 8.78 5.54
C ARG A 84 -13.68 7.75 4.77
N CYS A 85 -12.98 6.86 5.48
CA CYS A 85 -12.28 5.73 4.89
C CYS A 85 -13.28 4.72 4.32
N SER A 86 -13.15 4.41 3.02
CA SER A 86 -13.95 3.38 2.33
C SER A 86 -13.84 1.96 2.87
N LEU A 87 -12.76 1.61 3.58
CA LEU A 87 -12.53 0.25 4.06
C LEU A 87 -12.95 0.02 5.51
N CYS A 88 -12.72 0.99 6.39
CA CYS A 88 -13.00 0.85 7.82
C CYS A 88 -14.02 1.85 8.37
N GLY A 89 -14.47 2.82 7.56
CA GLY A 89 -15.45 3.83 7.95
C GLY A 89 -14.93 4.92 8.89
N ARG A 90 -13.64 4.91 9.26
CA ARG A 90 -13.03 5.96 10.08
C ARG A 90 -13.05 7.30 9.33
N GLU A 91 -13.42 8.36 10.04
CA GLU A 91 -13.41 9.73 9.54
C GLU A 91 -12.15 10.45 10.01
N GLU A 92 -11.54 11.23 9.11
CA GLU A 92 -10.43 12.13 9.38
C GLU A 92 -10.75 13.52 8.84
N LEU A 93 -10.22 14.58 9.45
CA LEU A 93 -10.48 15.96 8.99
C LEU A 93 -9.63 16.36 7.77
N LYS A 94 -8.67 15.52 7.38
CA LYS A 94 -7.74 15.76 6.27
C LYS A 94 -7.43 14.46 5.54
N GLU A 95 -7.09 14.57 4.26
CA GLU A 95 -6.67 13.43 3.44
C GLU A 95 -5.26 12.97 3.80
N GLU A 96 -5.14 12.08 4.78
CA GLU A 96 -3.87 11.47 5.12
C GLU A 96 -3.47 10.40 4.08
N PRO A 97 -2.16 10.20 3.80
CA PRO A 97 -1.71 9.17 2.85
C PRO A 97 -2.01 7.74 3.32
N TYR A 98 -2.28 7.55 4.61
CA TYR A 98 -2.66 6.27 5.19
C TYR A 98 -3.80 6.45 6.18
N CYS A 99 -4.73 5.49 6.19
CA CYS A 99 -5.70 5.35 7.25
C CYS A 99 -5.11 4.50 8.39
N HIS A 100 -5.59 4.72 9.61
CA HIS A 100 -5.23 3.92 10.79
C HIS A 100 -5.50 2.41 10.62
N CYS A 101 -6.38 2.00 9.69
CA CYS A 101 -6.57 0.58 9.37
C CYS A 101 -5.41 -0.03 8.55
N GLY A 102 -4.36 0.73 8.26
CA GLY A 102 -3.22 0.32 7.44
C GLY A 102 -3.46 0.45 5.93
N ALA A 103 -4.60 1.00 5.52
CA ALA A 103 -4.87 1.25 4.12
C ALA A 103 -4.11 2.48 3.62
N ARG A 104 -3.41 2.35 2.50
CA ARG A 104 -2.83 3.47 1.76
C ARG A 104 -3.94 4.19 0.99
N MET A 105 -4.00 5.52 1.11
CA MET A 105 -5.11 6.35 0.66
C MET A 105 -4.67 7.26 -0.49
N GLY A 106 -5.44 7.24 -1.59
CA GLY A 106 -5.17 8.00 -2.84
C GLY A 106 -3.98 7.43 -3.65
N LYS A 107 -3.88 7.59 -4.98
CA LYS A 107 -4.84 7.81 -6.08
C LYS A 107 -4.49 6.77 -7.15
N GLU A 108 -5.44 6.30 -7.96
CA GLU A 108 -5.07 5.69 -9.25
C GLU A 108 -4.26 6.75 -10.02
N ALA A 109 -2.99 6.46 -10.30
CA ALA A 109 -2.22 7.23 -11.27
C ALA A 109 -2.82 6.90 -12.65
N ASP A 110 -3.48 7.88 -13.25
CA ASP A 110 -3.68 8.10 -14.68
C ASP A 110 -3.56 6.84 -15.57
N HIS A 111 -4.67 6.15 -15.77
CA HIS A 111 -4.87 5.33 -16.97
C HIS A 111 -5.78 6.10 -17.94
N GLU A 112 -5.34 7.25 -18.41
CA GLU A 112 -5.78 7.74 -19.72
C GLU A 112 -4.92 7.02 -20.77
N VAL A 113 -5.51 5.98 -21.35
CA VAL A 113 -5.04 5.36 -22.59
C VAL A 113 -5.16 6.43 -23.68
N SER A 114 -4.05 7.02 -24.10
CA SER A 114 -4.01 7.77 -25.35
C SER A 114 -4.15 6.78 -26.51
N GLU A 115 -5.26 6.88 -27.24
CA GLU A 115 -5.43 6.29 -28.58
C GLU A 115 -4.42 6.84 -29.59
#